data_AF-A0AAV6HY31-F1
#
_entry.id   AF-A0AAV6HY31-F1
#
_cell.length_a   1.000
_cell.length_b   1.000
_cell.length_c   1.000
_cell.angle_alpha   90.00
_cell.angle_beta   90.00
_cell.angle_gamma   90.00
#
_symmetry.space_group_name_H-M   'P 1'
#
loop_
_entity.id
_entity.type
_entity.pdbx_description
1 polymer ?
#
loop_
_entity_poly.entity_id
_entity_poly.type
_entity_poly.pdbx_seq_one_letter_code
_entity_poly.pdbx_strand_id
1 'polypeptide(L)'
;MRISCGARNDVHTPPTNTLWYKDFGYTGGIPTNGTRPSFVTPPLDTIRYFPLSEGPENCYNINRVPKGHYSVRIFFGLVAEPNFDNEPLFDVSVEGTQIESLKSGWNEHDDEQAFVEALIFLTDGSASLCFHSTGHGDPAILAIEILQVDDNAYHFGSQWGQGTILKTDRRLSCGAKNRKFDVDYSGDHWGGDRFWNPLKTFGQSSDQTITTKKSIKQASTSPNFYPEALYQTALASTDIQPNLAYTMDVDPNRNYSIWFHFAEIDPSVTGAGQRVFDILINGDVAFRDVDIVSMSGGIYSALVLNKTVAINGRTLTVTMHPTKGHALINAVEIFEVIAAESKTLPDEVSALQTLKSALGLPLRFGWNGDPCVPQQHPWSGADCQFDNTSSKWVIDGL
;
A
#
# COMPACT_ATOMS: atom_id res chain seq x y z
N MET A 1 -14.04 -2.19 -6.14
CA MET A 1 -15.08 -2.39 -5.10
C MET A 1 -14.69 -1.60 -3.87
N ARG A 2 -15.65 -1.01 -3.16
CA ARG A 2 -15.42 -0.26 -1.93
C ARG A 2 -16.43 -0.72 -0.88
N ILE A 3 -15.97 -1.11 0.30
CA ILE A 3 -16.78 -1.74 1.35
C ILE A 3 -16.72 -0.86 2.60
N SER A 4 -17.89 -0.46 3.10
CA SER A 4 -18.05 0.18 4.40
C SER A 4 -18.29 -0.90 5.45
N CYS A 5 -17.35 -1.05 6.37
CA CYS A 5 -17.38 -2.13 7.35
C CYS A 5 -18.39 -1.81 8.45
N GLY A 6 -19.17 -2.81 8.84
CA GLY A 6 -20.24 -2.67 9.84
C GLY A 6 -21.48 -1.87 9.39
N ALA A 7 -21.50 -1.36 8.16
CA ALA A 7 -22.64 -0.62 7.64
C ALA A 7 -23.86 -1.53 7.42
N ARG A 8 -25.05 -1.04 7.77
CA ARG A 8 -26.32 -1.77 7.56
C ARG A 8 -26.84 -1.66 6.12
N ASN A 9 -26.51 -0.55 5.46
CA ASN A 9 -26.92 -0.20 4.11
C ASN A 9 -25.72 0.35 3.36
N ASP A 10 -25.82 0.39 2.03
CA ASP A 10 -24.83 1.09 1.21
C ASP A 10 -24.88 2.59 1.52
N VAL A 11 -23.71 3.24 1.54
CA VAL A 11 -23.55 4.64 1.94
C VAL A 11 -22.75 5.40 0.90
N HIS A 12 -22.97 6.72 0.84
CA HIS A 12 -22.17 7.61 0.01
C HIS A 12 -21.38 8.59 0.89
N THR A 13 -20.13 8.84 0.51
CA THR A 13 -19.26 9.78 1.23
C THR A 13 -18.94 11.02 0.41
N PRO A 14 -18.91 12.23 1.03
CA PRO A 14 -18.35 13.42 0.41
C PRO A 14 -16.81 13.28 0.26
N PRO A 15 -16.15 14.09 -0.58
CA PRO A 15 -16.74 15.14 -1.44
C PRO A 15 -17.22 14.61 -2.81
N THR A 16 -16.74 13.45 -3.26
CA THR A 16 -16.99 12.90 -4.60
C THR A 16 -18.27 12.06 -4.72
N ASN A 17 -19.09 12.00 -3.66
CA ASN A 17 -20.26 11.12 -3.56
C ASN A 17 -19.90 9.64 -3.83
N THR A 18 -18.77 9.19 -3.30
CA THR A 18 -18.26 7.83 -3.51
C THR A 18 -19.20 6.80 -2.86
N LEU A 19 -19.62 5.79 -3.62
CA LEU A 19 -20.46 4.69 -3.14
C LEU A 19 -19.61 3.64 -2.41
N TRP A 20 -20.04 3.28 -1.21
CA TRP A 20 -19.51 2.20 -0.39
C TRP A 20 -20.60 1.16 -0.13
N TYR A 21 -20.32 -0.10 -0.46
CA TYR A 21 -21.23 -1.21 -0.22
C TYR A 21 -21.15 -1.68 1.23
N LYS A 22 -22.27 -2.15 1.78
CA LYS A 22 -22.23 -2.88 3.06
C LYS A 22 -21.41 -4.17 2.96
N ASP A 23 -20.84 -4.61 4.07
CA ASP A 23 -20.00 -5.81 4.14
C ASP A 23 -20.76 -7.14 4.35
N PHE A 24 -22.07 -7.13 4.11
CA PHE A 24 -22.94 -8.26 4.41
C PHE A 24 -22.50 -9.55 3.68
N GLY A 25 -22.23 -10.59 4.45
CA GLY A 25 -21.91 -11.93 3.94
C GLY A 25 -20.45 -12.17 3.57
N TYR A 26 -19.57 -11.17 3.73
CA TYR A 26 -18.13 -11.36 3.49
C TYR A 26 -17.35 -11.84 4.71
N THR A 27 -17.86 -11.60 5.92
CA THR A 27 -17.12 -11.88 7.17
C THR A 27 -18.06 -12.10 8.37
N GLY A 28 -17.47 -12.53 9.49
CA GLY A 28 -18.06 -12.54 10.83
C GLY A 28 -18.02 -11.15 11.46
N GLY A 29 -17.62 -11.01 12.72
CA GLY A 29 -17.42 -9.72 13.37
C GLY A 29 -18.69 -9.09 13.94
N ILE A 30 -18.49 -8.09 14.78
CA ILE A 30 -19.55 -7.29 15.37
C ILE A 30 -19.54 -5.90 14.72
N PRO A 31 -20.66 -5.47 14.10
CA PRO A 31 -20.78 -4.11 13.57
C PRO A 31 -21.07 -3.12 14.71
N THR A 32 -20.38 -1.99 14.72
CA THR A 32 -20.62 -0.91 15.70
C THR A 32 -20.30 0.47 15.12
N ASN A 33 -20.58 1.52 15.89
CA ASN A 33 -20.17 2.87 15.55
C ASN A 33 -18.66 3.01 15.79
N GLY A 34 -17.98 3.66 14.86
CA GLY A 34 -16.56 3.91 14.96
C GLY A 34 -16.20 5.37 14.80
N THR A 35 -14.99 5.70 15.22
CA THR A 35 -14.35 6.97 14.91
C THR A 35 -13.22 6.73 13.91
N ARG A 36 -13.04 7.73 13.05
CA ARG A 36 -11.95 7.77 12.10
C ARG A 36 -10.65 8.25 12.78
N PRO A 37 -9.53 7.56 12.61
CA PRO A 37 -8.25 7.96 13.21
C PRO A 37 -7.60 9.13 12.45
N SER A 38 -7.87 9.28 11.15
CA SER A 38 -7.17 10.22 10.28
C SER A 38 -8.07 10.82 9.20
N PHE A 39 -7.65 11.96 8.61
CA PHE A 39 -8.30 12.54 7.43
C PHE A 39 -8.26 11.63 6.19
N VAL A 40 -7.25 10.78 6.07
CA VAL A 40 -7.07 9.89 4.90
C VAL A 40 -8.08 8.75 4.90
N THR A 41 -8.53 8.36 6.09
CA THR A 41 -9.60 7.38 6.20
C THR A 41 -10.92 7.97 5.67
N PRO A 42 -11.69 7.20 4.89
CA PRO A 42 -12.98 7.64 4.37
C PRO A 42 -13.90 8.15 5.49
N PRO A 43 -14.73 9.19 5.26
CA PRO A 43 -15.62 9.73 6.28
C PRO A 43 -16.83 8.82 6.49
N LEU A 44 -16.58 7.68 7.13
CA LEU A 44 -17.53 6.65 7.50
C LEU A 44 -17.64 6.58 9.02
N ASP A 45 -18.84 6.28 9.52
CA ASP A 45 -19.16 6.31 10.96
C ASP A 45 -19.37 4.90 11.55
N THR A 46 -19.22 3.86 10.74
CA THR A 46 -19.38 2.46 11.14
C THR A 46 -18.09 1.69 10.94
N ILE A 47 -17.82 0.76 11.84
CA ILE A 47 -16.70 -0.18 11.76
C ILE A 47 -17.22 -1.60 12.00
N ARG A 48 -16.40 -2.58 11.64
CA ARG A 48 -16.52 -3.95 12.13
C ARG A 48 -15.32 -4.29 12.97
N TYR A 49 -15.56 -4.79 14.17
CA TYR A 49 -14.49 -5.29 15.04
C TYR A 49 -14.63 -6.78 15.33
N PHE A 50 -13.51 -7.40 15.70
CA PHE A 50 -13.38 -8.84 15.86
C PHE A 50 -12.90 -9.18 17.26
N PRO A 51 -13.82 -9.42 18.22
CA PRO A 51 -13.42 -9.79 19.56
C PRO A 51 -12.82 -11.19 19.61
N LEU A 52 -11.93 -11.44 20.57
CA LEU A 52 -11.37 -12.78 20.81
C LEU A 52 -12.41 -13.88 21.00
N SER A 53 -13.65 -13.54 21.37
CA SER A 53 -14.77 -14.49 21.46
C SER A 53 -15.18 -15.09 20.11
N GLU A 54 -14.85 -14.42 18.99
CA GLU A 54 -15.03 -14.91 17.62
C GLU A 54 -13.80 -15.63 17.07
N GLY A 55 -12.71 -15.69 17.86
CA GLY A 55 -11.45 -16.33 17.53
C GLY A 55 -10.35 -15.32 17.20
N PRO A 56 -9.08 -15.75 17.23
CA PRO A 56 -7.94 -14.88 16.91
C PRO A 56 -7.87 -14.53 15.42
N GLU A 57 -8.35 -15.42 14.55
CA GLU A 57 -8.29 -15.27 13.08
C GLU A 57 -9.64 -14.87 12.50
N ASN A 58 -9.70 -13.73 11.81
CA ASN A 58 -10.92 -13.23 11.22
C ASN A 58 -10.67 -12.68 9.82
N CYS A 59 -11.45 -13.14 8.84
CA CYS A 59 -11.22 -12.81 7.43
C CYS A 59 -12.47 -12.29 6.73
N TYR A 60 -12.25 -11.36 5.80
CA TYR A 60 -13.17 -11.08 4.71
C TYR A 60 -12.84 -12.02 3.55
N ASN A 61 -13.83 -12.79 3.12
CA ASN A 61 -13.75 -13.66 1.95
C ASN A 61 -14.70 -13.12 0.88
N ILE A 62 -14.12 -12.42 -0.10
CA ILE A 62 -14.86 -11.72 -1.14
C ILE A 62 -14.80 -12.57 -2.40
N ASN A 63 -15.93 -13.15 -2.76
CA ASN A 63 -16.06 -13.99 -3.94
C ASN A 63 -16.38 -13.18 -5.19
N ARG A 64 -16.11 -13.76 -6.37
CA ARG A 64 -16.41 -13.17 -7.68
C ARG A 64 -15.63 -11.88 -7.95
N VAL A 65 -14.42 -11.78 -7.42
CA VAL A 65 -13.46 -10.75 -7.82
C VAL A 65 -12.81 -11.23 -9.12
N PRO A 66 -12.83 -10.48 -10.22
CA PRO A 66 -12.18 -10.91 -11.46
C PRO A 66 -10.68 -11.20 -11.24
N LYS A 67 -10.12 -12.02 -12.10
CA LYS A 67 -8.66 -12.22 -12.11
C LYS A 67 -8.01 -10.97 -12.66
N GLY A 68 -6.90 -10.55 -12.06
CA GLY A 68 -6.19 -9.34 -12.49
C GLY A 68 -5.29 -8.78 -11.40
N HIS A 69 -4.78 -7.58 -11.67
CA HIS A 69 -3.94 -6.83 -10.75
C HIS A 69 -4.76 -5.78 -9.99
N TYR A 70 -4.58 -5.70 -8.67
CA TYR A 70 -5.42 -4.87 -7.80
C TYR A 70 -4.57 -4.09 -6.79
N SER A 71 -4.95 -2.83 -6.55
CA SER A 71 -4.61 -2.12 -5.32
C SER A 71 -5.67 -2.42 -4.27
N VAL A 72 -5.24 -3.00 -3.15
CA VAL A 72 -6.06 -3.30 -1.99
C VAL A 72 -5.69 -2.33 -0.88
N ARG A 73 -6.69 -1.65 -0.32
CA ARG A 73 -6.53 -0.76 0.83
C ARG A 73 -7.43 -1.18 1.96
N ILE A 74 -6.87 -1.22 3.16
CA ILE A 74 -7.60 -1.52 4.38
C ILE A 74 -7.41 -0.34 5.33
N PHE A 75 -8.52 0.32 5.67
CA PHE A 75 -8.54 1.46 6.57
C PHE A 75 -8.96 1.00 7.96
N PHE A 76 -8.16 1.35 8.97
CA PHE A 76 -8.41 0.99 10.35
C PHE A 76 -9.33 2.02 11.03
N GLY A 77 -10.05 1.59 12.06
CA GLY A 77 -10.96 2.43 12.81
C GLY A 77 -10.85 2.19 14.31
N LEU A 78 -11.44 3.08 15.10
CA LEU A 78 -11.53 2.94 16.56
C LEU A 78 -12.99 2.77 16.96
N VAL A 79 -13.27 1.94 17.96
CA VAL A 79 -14.63 1.73 18.47
C VAL A 79 -15.08 2.99 19.24
N ALA A 80 -16.25 3.51 18.90
CA ALA A 80 -16.79 4.73 19.52
C ALA A 80 -17.52 4.44 20.85
N GLU A 81 -16.86 3.76 21.79
CA GLU A 81 -17.42 3.45 23.12
C GLU A 81 -16.55 4.02 24.27
N PRO A 82 -17.14 4.60 25.33
CA PRO A 82 -16.40 5.34 26.37
C PRO A 82 -15.36 4.54 27.17
N ASN A 83 -15.46 3.21 27.16
CA ASN A 83 -14.56 2.31 27.88
C ASN A 83 -13.65 1.50 26.94
N PHE A 84 -13.65 1.84 25.65
CA PHE A 84 -12.98 1.10 24.58
C PHE A 84 -11.79 1.90 24.05
N ASP A 85 -10.99 2.48 24.95
CA ASP A 85 -9.71 3.12 24.62
C ASP A 85 -8.58 2.07 24.59
N ASN A 86 -8.71 1.12 23.67
CA ASN A 86 -7.56 0.30 23.27
C ASN A 86 -7.28 0.67 21.82
N GLU A 87 -6.09 1.19 21.55
CA GLU A 87 -5.48 1.15 20.23
C GLU A 87 -5.21 -0.33 19.91
N PRO A 88 -6.03 -1.02 19.08
CA PRO A 88 -5.81 -2.43 18.83
C PRO A 88 -4.53 -2.63 18.04
N LEU A 89 -3.70 -3.58 18.50
CA LEU A 89 -2.54 -4.05 17.77
C LEU A 89 -2.86 -5.42 17.20
N PHE A 90 -2.74 -5.56 15.89
CA PHE A 90 -3.07 -6.78 15.19
C PHE A 90 -2.25 -6.88 13.91
N ASP A 91 -2.14 -8.09 13.40
CA ASP A 91 -1.49 -8.33 12.11
C ASP A 91 -2.53 -8.39 11.00
N VAL A 92 -2.12 -8.00 9.79
CA VAL A 92 -2.95 -8.00 8.60
C VAL A 92 -2.30 -8.88 7.55
N SER A 93 -3.07 -9.82 7.01
CA SER A 93 -2.67 -10.58 5.83
C SER A 93 -3.62 -10.39 4.66
N VAL A 94 -3.04 -10.50 3.47
CA VAL A 94 -3.75 -10.47 2.20
C VAL A 94 -3.36 -11.71 1.42
N GLU A 95 -4.35 -12.46 0.96
CA GLU A 95 -4.14 -13.72 0.23
C GLU A 95 -3.29 -14.74 0.99
N GLY A 96 -3.38 -14.75 2.33
CA GLY A 96 -2.62 -15.63 3.21
C GLY A 96 -1.19 -15.18 3.49
N THR A 97 -0.79 -13.99 3.06
CA THR A 97 0.55 -13.42 3.31
C THR A 97 0.44 -12.26 4.28
N GLN A 98 1.14 -12.31 5.42
CA GLN A 98 1.19 -11.18 6.36
C GLN A 98 1.93 -10.00 5.71
N ILE A 99 1.26 -8.85 5.63
CA ILE A 99 1.81 -7.63 5.03
C ILE A 99 2.09 -6.55 6.06
N GLU A 100 1.34 -6.50 7.16
CA GLU A 100 1.46 -5.42 8.15
C GLU A 100 1.27 -5.92 9.57
N SER A 101 1.97 -5.28 10.51
CA SER A 101 1.86 -5.51 11.95
C SER A 101 1.71 -4.15 12.62
N LEU A 102 0.50 -3.85 13.09
CA LEU A 102 0.22 -2.52 13.63
C LEU A 102 1.08 -2.26 14.88
N LYS A 103 1.78 -1.12 14.86
CA LYS A 103 2.63 -0.64 15.95
C LYS A 103 1.85 0.39 16.77
N SER A 104 2.19 0.53 18.05
CA SER A 104 1.56 1.55 18.89
C SER A 104 1.85 2.96 18.36
N GLY A 105 0.85 3.84 18.41
CA GLY A 105 0.84 5.15 17.79
C GLY A 105 0.30 5.16 16.34
N TRP A 106 -0.24 4.04 15.82
CA TRP A 106 -0.76 3.99 14.44
C TRP A 106 -1.94 4.93 14.21
N ASN A 107 -2.67 5.27 15.28
CA ASN A 107 -3.77 6.24 15.24
C ASN A 107 -3.30 7.69 15.51
N GLU A 108 -2.01 7.93 15.75
CA GLU A 108 -1.45 9.23 16.10
C GLU A 108 -0.78 9.91 14.91
N HIS A 109 -1.24 11.12 14.54
CA HIS A 109 -0.60 12.17 13.72
C HIS A 109 -0.02 11.84 12.32
N ASP A 110 0.28 10.58 11.99
CA ASP A 110 0.81 10.13 10.69
C ASP A 110 -0.30 9.40 9.93
N ASP A 111 -0.87 10.08 8.93
CA ASP A 111 -1.99 9.55 8.16
C ASP A 111 -1.64 8.25 7.41
N GLU A 112 -0.36 7.97 7.15
CA GLU A 112 0.10 6.77 6.45
C GLU A 112 0.03 5.50 7.31
N GLN A 113 -0.16 5.61 8.63
CA GLN A 113 -0.30 4.45 9.52
C GLN A 113 -1.76 4.04 9.77
N ALA A 114 -2.71 4.91 9.42
CA ALA A 114 -4.14 4.67 9.59
C ALA A 114 -4.75 3.69 8.55
N PHE A 115 -3.95 3.25 7.59
CA PHE A 115 -4.34 2.28 6.58
C PHE A 115 -3.12 1.52 6.08
N VAL A 116 -3.36 0.38 5.41
CA VAL A 116 -2.34 -0.31 4.63
C VAL A 116 -2.78 -0.41 3.18
N GLU A 117 -1.85 -0.27 2.25
CA GLU A 117 -2.06 -0.48 0.81
C GLU A 117 -1.10 -1.53 0.26
N ALA A 118 -1.64 -2.51 -0.47
CA ALA A 118 -0.87 -3.53 -1.15
C ALA A 118 -1.34 -3.71 -2.61
N LEU A 119 -0.38 -3.87 -3.52
CA LEU A 119 -0.65 -4.31 -4.89
C LEU A 119 -0.51 -5.83 -4.96
N ILE A 120 -1.56 -6.49 -5.44
CA ILE A 120 -1.66 -7.96 -5.46
C ILE A 120 -2.22 -8.47 -6.79
N PHE A 121 -1.87 -9.71 -7.13
CA PHE A 121 -2.49 -10.44 -8.23
C PHE A 121 -3.53 -11.42 -7.70
N LEU A 122 -4.77 -11.31 -8.17
CA LEU A 122 -5.83 -12.25 -7.85
C LEU A 122 -5.99 -13.25 -9.00
N THR A 123 -5.90 -14.55 -8.69
CA THR A 123 -5.84 -15.62 -9.70
C THR A 123 -6.96 -16.65 -9.59
N ASP A 124 -7.63 -16.73 -8.44
CA ASP A 124 -8.64 -17.74 -8.12
C ASP A 124 -10.09 -17.23 -8.18
N GLY A 125 -10.28 -15.93 -8.45
CA GLY A 125 -11.61 -15.32 -8.52
C GLY A 125 -12.17 -14.85 -7.18
N SER A 126 -11.32 -14.80 -6.15
CA SER A 126 -11.64 -14.33 -4.80
C SER A 126 -10.56 -13.38 -4.28
N ALA A 127 -10.87 -12.69 -3.19
CA ALA A 127 -9.90 -11.96 -2.37
C ALA A 127 -10.15 -12.29 -0.89
N SER A 128 -9.08 -12.64 -0.19
CA SER A 128 -9.07 -12.94 1.23
C SER A 128 -8.21 -11.91 1.97
N LEU A 129 -8.82 -11.25 2.97
CA LEU A 129 -8.19 -10.23 3.80
C LEU A 129 -8.41 -10.63 5.25
N CYS A 130 -7.35 -10.94 5.98
CA CYS A 130 -7.45 -11.46 7.34
C CYS A 130 -6.80 -10.53 8.37
N PHE A 131 -7.36 -10.57 9.56
CA PHE A 131 -7.00 -9.77 10.72
C PHE A 131 -6.72 -10.73 11.88
N HIS A 132 -5.48 -10.71 12.34
CA HIS A 132 -4.94 -11.68 13.28
C HIS A 132 -4.73 -10.99 14.63
N SER A 133 -5.47 -11.41 15.66
CA SER A 133 -5.39 -10.80 16.99
C SER A 133 -4.04 -11.11 17.64
N THR A 134 -3.37 -10.08 18.15
CA THR A 134 -2.18 -10.26 19.01
C THR A 134 -2.55 -10.37 20.50
N GLY A 135 -3.84 -10.32 20.84
CA GLY A 135 -4.33 -10.21 22.20
C GLY A 135 -4.31 -8.79 22.79
N HIS A 136 -3.78 -7.81 22.05
CA HIS A 136 -3.73 -6.40 22.46
C HIS A 136 -4.86 -5.59 21.81
N GLY A 137 -6.09 -5.85 22.26
CA GLY A 137 -7.30 -5.24 21.70
C GLY A 137 -7.89 -6.02 20.52
N ASP A 138 -9.06 -5.59 20.09
CA ASP A 138 -9.83 -6.26 19.04
C ASP A 138 -9.57 -5.58 17.68
N PRO A 139 -9.16 -6.33 16.64
CA PRO A 139 -9.00 -5.76 15.31
C PRO A 139 -10.26 -5.02 14.86
N ALA A 140 -10.10 -3.78 14.39
CA ALA A 140 -11.21 -2.90 14.07
C ALA A 140 -11.01 -2.24 12.70
N ILE A 141 -11.91 -2.55 11.77
CA ILE A 141 -11.79 -2.20 10.35
C ILE A 141 -12.91 -1.24 9.99
N LEU A 142 -12.53 -0.12 9.38
CA LEU A 142 -13.44 0.93 8.92
C LEU A 142 -13.91 0.67 7.49
N ALA A 143 -12.95 0.40 6.60
CA ALA A 143 -13.24 0.28 5.18
C ALA A 143 -12.22 -0.59 4.45
N ILE A 144 -12.68 -1.19 3.35
CA ILE A 144 -11.84 -1.97 2.44
C ILE A 144 -12.09 -1.48 1.03
N GLU A 145 -11.02 -1.26 0.27
CA GLU A 145 -11.07 -0.99 -1.16
C GLU A 145 -10.28 -2.04 -1.92
N ILE A 146 -10.85 -2.51 -3.03
CA ILE A 146 -10.22 -3.44 -3.97
C ILE A 146 -10.39 -2.83 -5.35
N LEU A 147 -9.40 -2.08 -5.79
CA LEU A 147 -9.43 -1.30 -7.03
C LEU A 147 -8.57 -1.99 -8.07
N GLN A 148 -9.16 -2.29 -9.22
CA GLN A 148 -8.40 -2.88 -10.33
C GLN A 148 -7.45 -1.83 -10.89
N VAL A 149 -6.22 -2.24 -11.16
CA VAL A 149 -5.20 -1.43 -11.83
C VAL A 149 -4.82 -2.10 -13.16
N ASP A 150 -4.04 -1.41 -13.99
CA ASP A 150 -3.50 -2.03 -15.21
C ASP A 150 -2.71 -3.30 -14.87
N ASP A 151 -2.89 -4.34 -15.68
CA ASP A 151 -2.25 -5.64 -15.47
C ASP A 151 -0.71 -5.56 -15.48
N ASN A 152 -0.13 -4.55 -16.15
CA ASN A 152 1.32 -4.31 -16.18
C ASN A 152 1.76 -3.18 -15.23
N ALA A 153 0.86 -2.65 -14.40
CA ALA A 153 1.21 -1.60 -13.44
C ALA A 153 2.33 -2.08 -12.50
N TYR A 154 3.21 -1.15 -12.12
CA TYR A 154 4.35 -1.40 -11.23
C TYR A 154 5.29 -2.54 -11.63
N HIS A 155 5.46 -2.80 -12.93
CA HIS A 155 6.46 -3.76 -13.39
C HIS A 155 7.89 -3.29 -13.07
N PHE A 156 8.54 -3.92 -12.09
CA PHE A 156 9.90 -3.58 -11.63
C PHE A 156 10.98 -4.62 -12.02
N GLY A 157 10.64 -5.61 -12.85
CA GLY A 157 11.60 -6.59 -13.39
C GLY A 157 11.19 -8.05 -13.17
N SER A 158 12.16 -8.96 -13.20
CA SER A 158 11.90 -10.42 -13.22
C SER A 158 11.27 -11.00 -11.94
N GLN A 159 11.29 -10.25 -10.84
CA GLN A 159 10.66 -10.64 -9.56
C GLN A 159 9.20 -10.15 -9.46
N TRP A 160 8.71 -9.38 -10.42
CA TRP A 160 7.32 -8.93 -10.47
C TRP A 160 6.41 -10.04 -11.00
N GLY A 161 5.21 -10.16 -10.43
CA GLY A 161 4.19 -11.10 -10.88
C GLY A 161 3.40 -11.72 -9.73
N GLN A 162 2.75 -12.85 -10.01
CA GLN A 162 1.75 -13.49 -9.13
C GLN A 162 2.29 -13.96 -7.77
N GLY A 163 3.61 -14.11 -7.61
CA GLY A 163 4.25 -14.53 -6.36
C GLY A 163 4.73 -13.36 -5.49
N THR A 164 4.34 -12.13 -5.82
CA THR A 164 4.88 -10.92 -5.18
C THR A 164 3.77 -9.96 -4.82
N ILE A 165 3.86 -9.41 -3.61
CA ILE A 165 3.03 -8.33 -3.10
C ILE A 165 3.92 -7.09 -2.96
N LEU A 166 3.46 -5.95 -3.49
CA LEU A 166 4.09 -4.66 -3.22
C LEU A 166 3.28 -3.94 -2.17
N LYS A 167 3.78 -3.91 -0.93
CA LYS A 167 3.18 -3.08 0.12
C LYS A 167 3.70 -1.66 -0.02
N THR A 168 2.80 -0.70 -0.09
CA THR A 168 3.16 0.72 -0.12
C THR A 168 3.69 1.10 1.26
N ASP A 169 4.94 1.56 1.30
CA ASP A 169 5.54 2.09 2.52
C ASP A 169 5.36 3.62 2.55
N ARG A 170 5.72 4.31 1.47
CA ARG A 170 5.56 5.77 1.36
C ARG A 170 5.20 6.22 -0.06
N ARG A 171 4.36 7.24 -0.17
CA ARG A 171 4.13 7.99 -1.42
C ARG A 171 4.22 9.48 -1.17
N LEU A 172 5.26 10.11 -1.72
CA LEU A 172 5.59 11.50 -1.46
C LEU A 172 5.43 12.35 -2.71
N SER A 173 4.60 13.38 -2.66
CA SER A 173 4.51 14.43 -3.67
C SER A 173 5.37 15.62 -3.26
N CYS A 174 6.47 15.84 -4.00
CA CYS A 174 7.48 16.84 -3.68
C CYS A 174 7.01 18.24 -4.11
N GLY A 175 7.02 19.19 -3.16
CA GLY A 175 6.61 20.57 -3.40
C GLY A 175 5.10 20.78 -3.37
N ALA A 176 4.32 19.71 -3.16
CA ALA A 176 2.88 19.82 -2.94
C ALA A 176 2.58 20.45 -1.57
N LYS A 177 1.49 21.23 -1.52
CA LYS A 177 1.04 21.87 -0.27
C LYS A 177 0.10 21.01 0.55
N ASN A 178 -0.74 20.25 -0.14
CA ASN A 178 -1.86 19.51 0.43
C ASN A 178 -1.74 18.03 0.06
N ARG A 179 -2.13 17.17 1.00
CA ARG A 179 -2.36 15.74 0.79
C ARG A 179 -3.55 15.53 -0.14
N LYS A 180 -3.46 14.58 -1.06
CA LYS A 180 -4.48 14.35 -2.09
C LYS A 180 -4.48 12.92 -2.59
N PHE A 181 -5.66 12.44 -2.97
CA PHE A 181 -5.79 11.23 -3.77
C PHE A 181 -5.72 11.55 -5.26
N ASP A 182 -5.36 10.57 -6.10
CA ASP A 182 -5.33 10.75 -7.55
C ASP A 182 -6.68 11.25 -8.10
N VAL A 183 -7.81 10.81 -7.56
CA VAL A 183 -9.14 11.32 -7.97
C VAL A 183 -9.28 12.83 -7.75
N ASP A 184 -8.64 13.40 -6.73
CA ASP A 184 -8.62 14.85 -6.46
C ASP A 184 -7.77 15.62 -7.49
N TYR A 185 -6.98 14.90 -8.28
CA TYR A 185 -6.19 15.38 -9.40
C TYR A 185 -6.82 15.07 -10.77
N SER A 186 -8.09 14.64 -10.80
CA SER A 186 -8.72 14.11 -12.02
C SER A 186 -7.94 12.92 -12.60
N GLY A 187 -7.38 12.08 -11.74
CA GLY A 187 -6.64 10.88 -12.11
C GLY A 187 -7.51 9.85 -12.83
N ASP A 188 -6.85 9.00 -13.62
CA ASP A 188 -7.50 7.91 -14.32
C ASP A 188 -7.89 6.80 -13.33
N HIS A 189 -9.05 6.17 -13.56
CA HIS A 189 -9.54 5.10 -12.69
C HIS A 189 -8.63 3.86 -12.66
N TRP A 190 -7.85 3.61 -13.70
CA TRP A 190 -6.85 2.53 -13.77
C TRP A 190 -5.57 2.87 -12.99
N GLY A 191 -5.43 4.11 -12.50
CA GLY A 191 -4.34 4.55 -11.65
C GLY A 191 -4.45 4.06 -10.20
N GLY A 192 -5.56 3.42 -9.81
CA GLY A 192 -5.76 2.87 -8.46
C GLY A 192 -6.09 3.89 -7.39
N ASP A 193 -6.39 5.14 -7.78
CA ASP A 193 -6.79 6.23 -6.88
C ASP A 193 -5.80 6.47 -5.71
N ARG A 194 -4.50 6.56 -5.99
CA ARG A 194 -3.44 6.52 -4.96
C ARG A 194 -3.45 7.73 -4.03
N PHE A 195 -3.07 7.51 -2.77
CA PHE A 195 -2.84 8.59 -1.82
C PHE A 195 -1.41 9.13 -1.92
N TRP A 196 -1.25 10.45 -1.97
CA TRP A 196 0.05 11.12 -1.98
C TRP A 196 0.19 12.07 -0.80
N ASN A 197 1.20 11.82 0.02
CA ASN A 197 1.59 12.68 1.12
C ASN A 197 2.50 13.82 0.64
N PRO A 198 2.29 15.07 1.06
CA PRO A 198 3.10 16.19 0.59
C PRO A 198 4.45 16.23 1.30
N LEU A 199 5.54 16.14 0.53
CA LEU A 199 6.88 16.49 1.02
C LEU A 199 7.14 17.96 0.69
N LYS A 200 7.08 18.81 1.72
CA LYS A 200 7.24 20.27 1.55
C LYS A 200 8.69 20.71 1.39
N THR A 201 9.61 19.98 2.01
CA THR A 201 11.03 20.29 2.01
C THR A 201 11.85 19.05 2.40
N PHE A 202 13.06 18.89 1.85
CA PHE A 202 14.04 17.90 2.30
C PHE A 202 14.82 18.33 3.57
N GLY A 203 14.63 19.57 4.03
CA GLY A 203 15.36 20.13 5.15
C GLY A 203 15.39 21.66 5.10
N GLN A 204 15.57 22.31 6.24
CA GLN A 204 15.52 23.77 6.31
C GLN A 204 16.55 24.42 5.38
N SER A 205 16.08 25.23 4.44
CA SER A 205 16.91 25.87 3.40
C SER A 205 17.65 24.90 2.47
N SER A 206 17.20 23.65 2.37
CA SER A 206 17.83 22.66 1.49
C SER A 206 17.44 22.81 0.02
N ASP A 207 16.24 23.34 -0.22
CA ASP A 207 15.53 23.18 -1.47
C ASP A 207 14.53 24.31 -1.74
N GLN A 208 14.10 24.39 -2.99
CA GLN A 208 13.13 25.35 -3.48
C GLN A 208 11.98 24.64 -4.19
N THR A 209 10.76 25.08 -3.90
CA THR A 209 9.56 24.57 -4.57
C THR A 209 9.41 25.20 -5.94
N ILE A 210 9.32 24.36 -6.97
CA ILE A 210 9.00 24.77 -8.35
C ILE A 210 7.58 24.31 -8.68
N THR A 211 6.81 25.19 -9.32
CA THR A 211 5.44 24.87 -9.73
C THR A 211 5.18 25.34 -11.16
N THR A 212 4.31 24.63 -11.87
CA THR A 212 3.86 25.00 -13.21
C THR A 212 2.35 24.76 -13.35
N LYS A 213 1.74 25.44 -14.31
CA LYS A 213 0.35 25.18 -14.75
C LYS A 213 0.30 24.58 -16.16
N LYS A 214 1.46 24.31 -16.77
CA LYS A 214 1.53 23.69 -18.09
C LYS A 214 1.15 22.23 -17.99
N SER A 215 0.58 21.70 -19.07
CA SER A 215 0.28 20.27 -19.18
C SER A 215 1.58 19.46 -19.24
N ILE A 216 1.55 18.26 -18.65
CA ILE A 216 2.69 17.34 -18.58
C ILE A 216 2.43 16.18 -19.54
N LYS A 217 3.27 16.05 -20.57
CA LYS A 217 3.22 14.94 -21.54
C LYS A 217 3.60 13.64 -20.85
N GLN A 218 3.11 12.52 -21.38
CA GLN A 218 3.36 11.16 -20.87
C GLN A 218 2.84 10.90 -19.44
N ALA A 219 2.24 11.88 -18.78
CA ALA A 219 1.42 11.64 -17.61
C ALA A 219 0.15 10.88 -18.00
N SER A 220 -0.43 10.15 -17.06
CA SER A 220 -1.66 9.36 -17.25
C SER A 220 -1.58 8.36 -18.42
N THR A 221 -0.42 7.75 -18.63
CA THR A 221 -0.19 6.73 -19.65
C THR A 221 -0.08 5.34 -19.04
N SER A 222 -0.49 4.31 -19.79
CA SER A 222 -0.29 2.91 -19.39
C SER A 222 1.22 2.60 -19.29
N PRO A 223 1.65 1.74 -18.35
CA PRO A 223 0.79 0.96 -17.44
C PRO A 223 0.48 1.66 -16.11
N ASN A 224 1.10 2.80 -15.82
CA ASN A 224 0.90 3.52 -14.56
C ASN A 224 0.29 4.89 -14.83
N PHE A 225 -1.03 4.99 -14.68
CA PHE A 225 -1.78 6.21 -14.98
C PHE A 225 -1.65 7.27 -13.87
N TYR A 226 -0.49 7.91 -13.77
CA TYR A 226 -0.24 8.99 -12.80
C TYR A 226 -0.88 10.32 -13.22
N PRO A 227 -1.57 11.06 -12.32
CA PRO A 227 -2.17 12.33 -12.68
C PRO A 227 -1.12 13.40 -13.02
N GLU A 228 -1.41 14.25 -14.00
CA GLU A 228 -0.52 15.35 -14.42
C GLU A 228 -0.11 16.26 -13.25
N ALA A 229 -1.04 16.53 -12.35
CA ALA A 229 -0.83 17.42 -11.23
C ALA A 229 0.25 16.93 -10.24
N LEU A 230 0.57 15.63 -10.22
CA LEU A 230 1.72 15.08 -9.49
C LEU A 230 3.05 15.66 -10.00
N TYR A 231 3.14 15.87 -11.31
CA TYR A 231 4.32 16.37 -12.02
C TYR A 231 4.33 17.91 -12.18
N GLN A 232 3.29 18.60 -11.72
CA GLN A 232 3.20 20.06 -11.78
C GLN A 232 3.86 20.76 -10.59
N THR A 233 4.31 20.00 -9.59
CA THR A 233 5.11 20.47 -8.47
C THR A 233 6.41 19.68 -8.39
N ALA A 234 7.47 20.33 -7.92
CA ALA A 234 8.74 19.69 -7.66
C ALA A 234 9.49 20.40 -6.53
N LEU A 235 10.47 19.70 -5.95
CA LEU A 235 11.53 20.29 -5.15
C LEU A 235 12.82 20.24 -5.95
N ALA A 236 13.51 21.38 -6.02
CA ALA A 236 14.81 21.48 -6.63
C ALA A 236 15.87 21.86 -5.59
N SER A 237 17.08 21.33 -5.75
CA SER A 237 18.18 21.68 -4.86
C SER A 237 18.66 23.13 -5.06
N THR A 238 19.53 23.58 -4.17
CA THR A 238 20.08 24.94 -4.18
C THR A 238 21.62 24.90 -4.17
N ASP A 239 22.25 26.03 -4.45
CA ASP A 239 23.72 26.14 -4.35
C ASP A 239 24.24 25.94 -2.92
N ILE A 240 23.40 26.21 -1.91
CA ILE A 240 23.74 26.04 -0.49
C ILE A 240 23.73 24.56 -0.11
N GLN A 241 22.71 23.83 -0.58
CA GLN A 241 22.53 22.41 -0.33
C GLN A 241 22.29 21.71 -1.67
N PRO A 242 23.36 21.31 -2.38
CA PRO A 242 23.24 20.72 -3.71
C PRO A 242 22.53 19.38 -3.71
N ASN A 243 22.68 18.58 -2.65
CA ASN A 243 22.07 17.26 -2.54
C ASN A 243 20.66 17.35 -1.96
N LEU A 244 19.69 16.76 -2.65
CA LEU A 244 18.39 16.41 -2.06
C LEU A 244 18.51 15.02 -1.47
N ALA A 245 18.33 14.89 -0.15
CA ALA A 245 18.42 13.61 0.53
C ALA A 245 17.20 13.38 1.41
N TYR A 246 16.49 12.28 1.20
CA TYR A 246 15.40 11.83 2.05
C TYR A 246 15.79 10.51 2.71
N THR A 247 15.62 10.44 4.03
CA THR A 247 15.89 9.24 4.81
C THR A 247 14.63 8.85 5.56
N MET A 248 14.33 7.55 5.54
CA MET A 248 13.26 6.96 6.33
C MET A 248 13.75 5.69 7.02
N ASP A 249 13.07 5.34 8.11
CA ASP A 249 13.24 4.05 8.76
C ASP A 249 12.53 2.96 7.95
N VAL A 250 13.14 1.78 7.89
CA VAL A 250 12.65 0.61 7.16
C VAL A 250 12.94 -0.67 7.95
N ASP A 251 12.19 -1.73 7.65
CA ASP A 251 12.46 -3.02 8.25
C ASP A 251 13.70 -3.67 7.60
N PRO A 252 14.64 -4.19 8.41
CA PRO A 252 15.89 -4.75 7.89
C PRO A 252 15.67 -6.10 7.22
N ASN A 253 16.58 -6.45 6.31
CA ASN A 253 16.60 -7.69 5.53
C ASN A 253 15.37 -7.84 4.61
N ARG A 254 14.88 -6.72 4.08
CA ARG A 254 13.77 -6.65 3.13
C ARG A 254 14.24 -6.08 1.80
N ASN A 255 13.49 -6.38 0.74
CA ASN A 255 13.68 -5.76 -0.56
C ASN A 255 12.73 -4.57 -0.70
N TYR A 256 13.24 -3.47 -1.20
CA TYR A 256 12.46 -2.26 -1.44
C TYR A 256 12.51 -1.88 -2.92
N SER A 257 11.35 -1.65 -3.53
CA SER A 257 11.23 -1.09 -4.87
C SER A 257 10.95 0.40 -4.77
N ILE A 258 11.88 1.21 -5.24
CA ILE A 258 11.78 2.67 -5.17
C ILE A 258 11.50 3.21 -6.56
N TRP A 259 10.51 4.09 -6.69
CA TRP A 259 10.07 4.73 -7.92
C TRP A 259 10.26 6.24 -7.79
N PHE A 260 10.99 6.82 -8.74
CA PHE A 260 11.32 8.24 -8.79
C PHE A 260 10.58 8.89 -9.94
N HIS A 261 9.84 9.95 -9.63
CA HIS A 261 9.02 10.68 -10.58
C HIS A 261 9.64 12.02 -10.91
N PHE A 262 9.80 12.28 -12.21
CA PHE A 262 10.43 13.47 -12.73
C PHE A 262 9.60 14.08 -13.86
N ALA A 263 9.62 15.40 -13.94
CA ALA A 263 9.27 16.18 -15.10
C ALA A 263 10.07 17.48 -15.03
N GLU A 264 10.78 17.83 -16.11
CA GLU A 264 11.49 19.10 -16.14
C GLU A 264 10.48 20.25 -16.31
N ILE A 265 10.22 20.95 -15.20
CA ILE A 265 9.24 22.04 -15.12
C ILE A 265 9.88 23.40 -14.85
N ASP A 266 11.18 23.43 -14.56
CA ASP A 266 11.92 24.66 -14.27
C ASP A 266 12.12 25.46 -15.56
N PRO A 267 11.62 26.72 -15.65
CA PRO A 267 11.75 27.52 -16.85
C PRO A 267 13.21 27.91 -17.18
N SER A 268 14.14 27.79 -16.24
CA SER A 268 15.57 28.04 -16.49
C SER A 268 16.24 26.92 -17.27
N VAL A 269 15.68 25.70 -17.25
CA VAL A 269 16.15 24.55 -18.01
C VAL A 269 15.38 24.46 -19.32
N THR A 270 16.08 24.70 -20.42
CA THR A 270 15.48 24.83 -21.77
C THR A 270 15.82 23.68 -22.71
N GLY A 271 16.75 22.80 -22.32
CA GLY A 271 17.18 21.68 -23.15
C GLY A 271 18.05 20.67 -22.40
N ALA A 272 18.32 19.56 -23.07
CA ALA A 272 19.17 18.49 -22.58
C ALA A 272 20.59 18.98 -22.22
N GLY A 273 21.18 18.34 -21.23
CA GLY A 273 22.52 18.58 -20.73
C GLY A 273 22.66 19.82 -19.85
N GLN A 274 21.58 20.54 -19.53
CA GLN A 274 21.62 21.71 -18.64
C GLN A 274 21.48 21.33 -17.16
N ARG A 275 20.72 20.26 -16.87
CA ARG A 275 20.55 19.66 -15.55
C ARG A 275 20.92 18.19 -15.63
N VAL A 276 21.91 17.77 -14.85
CA VAL A 276 22.39 16.39 -14.78
C VAL A 276 22.71 16.06 -13.32
N PHE A 277 22.23 14.92 -12.85
CA PHE A 277 22.47 14.47 -11.47
C PHE A 277 22.51 12.94 -11.38
N ASP A 278 23.21 12.44 -10.38
CA ASP A 278 23.19 11.03 -10.01
C ASP A 278 22.09 10.78 -8.98
N ILE A 279 21.49 9.59 -9.00
CA ILE A 279 20.60 9.11 -7.96
C ILE A 279 21.32 7.99 -7.21
N LEU A 280 21.45 8.16 -5.90
CA LEU A 280 22.06 7.22 -4.98
C LEU A 280 21.03 6.66 -4.02
N ILE A 281 21.13 5.38 -3.72
CA ILE A 281 20.33 4.69 -2.70
C ILE A 281 21.32 4.11 -1.68
N ASN A 282 21.21 4.54 -0.42
CA ASN A 282 22.15 4.20 0.65
C ASN A 282 23.63 4.46 0.30
N GLY A 283 23.89 5.49 -0.50
CA GLY A 283 25.24 5.87 -0.94
C GLY A 283 25.74 5.14 -2.19
N ASP A 284 25.04 4.11 -2.66
CA ASP A 284 25.36 3.42 -3.91
C ASP A 284 24.67 4.09 -5.09
N VAL A 285 25.40 4.32 -6.19
CA VAL A 285 24.85 4.94 -7.40
C VAL A 285 23.85 3.99 -8.07
N ALA A 286 22.58 4.33 -8.03
CA ALA A 286 21.49 3.59 -8.65
C ALA A 286 21.29 4.01 -10.12
N PHE A 287 21.36 5.31 -10.37
CA PHE A 287 21.31 5.90 -11.72
C PHE A 287 22.39 6.97 -11.84
N ARG A 288 23.15 6.94 -12.93
CA ARG A 288 24.21 7.89 -13.22
C ARG A 288 23.78 8.84 -14.33
N ASP A 289 24.21 10.10 -14.23
CA ASP A 289 24.02 11.13 -15.26
C ASP A 289 22.56 11.30 -15.72
N VAL A 290 21.63 11.31 -14.77
CA VAL A 290 20.19 11.49 -15.04
C VAL A 290 19.97 12.89 -15.61
N ASP A 291 19.53 12.94 -16.85
CA ASP A 291 19.05 14.13 -17.56
C ASP A 291 17.57 13.93 -17.92
N ILE A 292 16.70 14.58 -17.16
CA ILE A 292 15.25 14.43 -17.30
C ILE A 292 14.81 14.79 -18.72
N VAL A 293 15.32 15.88 -19.30
CA VAL A 293 14.91 16.35 -20.64
C VAL A 293 15.31 15.36 -21.72
N SER A 294 16.53 14.82 -21.64
CA SER A 294 17.02 13.82 -22.59
C SER A 294 16.23 12.52 -22.48
N MET A 295 15.98 12.05 -21.25
CA MET A 295 15.36 10.75 -21.00
C MET A 295 13.84 10.75 -21.25
N SER A 296 13.14 11.86 -20.98
CA SER A 296 11.69 11.99 -21.17
C SER A 296 11.29 12.47 -22.58
N GLY A 297 12.28 12.83 -23.41
CA GLY A 297 12.07 13.38 -24.75
C GLY A 297 11.69 14.87 -24.80
N GLY A 298 11.76 15.59 -23.68
CA GLY A 298 11.59 17.04 -23.66
C GLY A 298 11.20 17.63 -22.30
N ILE A 299 11.15 18.95 -22.22
CA ILE A 299 10.59 19.65 -21.05
C ILE A 299 9.07 19.37 -20.93
N TYR A 300 8.54 19.46 -19.71
CA TYR A 300 7.14 19.16 -19.39
C TYR A 300 6.72 17.76 -19.88
N SER A 301 7.60 16.77 -19.73
CA SER A 301 7.35 15.36 -20.05
C SER A 301 7.71 14.51 -18.84
N ALA A 302 6.79 13.64 -18.41
CA ALA A 302 6.97 12.77 -17.27
C ALA A 302 8.00 11.67 -17.57
N LEU A 303 8.81 11.35 -16.56
CA LEU A 303 9.77 10.27 -16.54
C LEU A 303 9.64 9.56 -15.20
N VAL A 304 9.62 8.23 -15.25
CA VAL A 304 9.60 7.39 -14.06
C VAL A 304 10.79 6.44 -14.13
N LEU A 305 11.63 6.48 -13.11
CA LEU A 305 12.76 5.56 -12.93
C LEU A 305 12.49 4.69 -11.73
N ASN A 306 12.78 3.39 -11.79
CA ASN A 306 12.60 2.50 -10.65
C ASN A 306 13.80 1.59 -10.42
N LYS A 307 14.08 1.31 -9.15
CA LYS A 307 15.14 0.40 -8.74
C LYS A 307 14.70 -0.40 -7.52
N THR A 308 14.88 -1.71 -7.60
CA THR A 308 14.73 -2.61 -6.45
C THR A 308 16.08 -2.87 -5.82
N VAL A 309 16.15 -2.73 -4.50
CA VAL A 309 17.37 -2.94 -3.70
C VAL A 309 17.07 -3.77 -2.45
N ALA A 310 18.03 -4.58 -2.03
CA ALA A 310 17.98 -5.24 -0.74
C ALA A 310 18.53 -4.31 0.34
N ILE A 311 17.78 -4.11 1.43
CA ILE A 311 18.18 -3.27 2.56
C ILE A 311 18.39 -4.15 3.79
N ASN A 312 19.65 -4.27 4.21
CA ASN A 312 20.02 -5.01 5.43
C ASN A 312 19.98 -4.12 6.69
N GLY A 313 20.10 -2.81 6.52
CA GLY A 313 20.03 -1.83 7.59
C GLY A 313 18.60 -1.48 7.98
N ARG A 314 18.44 -0.53 8.91
CA ARG A 314 17.13 -0.02 9.33
C ARG A 314 16.76 1.30 8.67
N THR A 315 17.59 1.79 7.75
CA THR A 315 17.38 3.07 7.09
C THR A 315 17.53 2.94 5.58
N LEU A 316 16.70 3.69 4.89
CA LEU A 316 16.74 3.86 3.45
C LEU A 316 16.87 5.35 3.16
N THR A 317 17.99 5.71 2.55
CA THR A 317 18.34 7.06 2.15
C THR A 317 18.41 7.15 0.63
N VAL A 318 17.51 7.95 0.05
CA VAL A 318 17.60 8.35 -1.36
C VAL A 318 18.32 9.69 -1.41
N THR A 319 19.35 9.80 -2.24
CA THR A 319 20.05 11.05 -2.48
C THR A 319 20.10 11.35 -3.97
N MET A 320 19.80 12.59 -4.35
CA MET A 320 20.06 13.10 -5.68
C MET A 320 21.21 14.08 -5.64
N HIS A 321 22.28 13.73 -6.34
CA HIS A 321 23.56 14.42 -6.32
C HIS A 321 23.80 15.12 -7.65
N PRO A 322 23.68 16.46 -7.72
CA PRO A 322 23.87 17.17 -8.98
C PRO A 322 25.33 17.15 -9.44
N THR A 323 25.54 16.78 -10.70
CA THR A 323 26.81 16.91 -11.40
C THR A 323 26.83 18.15 -12.28
N LYS A 324 25.65 18.63 -12.70
CA LYS A 324 25.47 19.90 -13.42
C LYS A 324 24.10 20.52 -13.12
N GLY A 325 24.09 21.82 -12.81
CA GLY A 325 22.87 22.52 -12.39
C GLY A 325 22.38 22.05 -11.02
N HIS A 326 21.08 22.15 -10.77
CA HIS A 326 20.43 21.67 -9.53
C HIS A 326 19.72 20.34 -9.77
N ALA A 327 19.61 19.48 -8.76
CA ALA A 327 18.77 18.29 -8.83
C ALA A 327 17.28 18.69 -8.71
N LEU A 328 16.36 17.91 -9.29
CA LEU A 328 14.91 18.17 -9.22
C LEU A 328 14.13 16.87 -9.14
N ILE A 329 13.12 16.80 -8.25
CA ILE A 329 12.20 15.66 -8.13
C ILE A 329 10.75 16.10 -7.91
N ASN A 330 9.83 15.37 -8.53
CA ASN A 330 8.39 15.64 -8.46
C ASN A 330 7.70 14.73 -7.44
N ALA A 331 8.06 13.45 -7.39
CA ALA A 331 7.50 12.51 -6.43
C ALA A 331 8.39 11.27 -6.21
N VAL A 332 8.13 10.55 -5.12
CA VAL A 332 8.77 9.28 -4.78
C VAL A 332 7.71 8.29 -4.31
N GLU A 333 7.76 7.05 -4.79
CA GLU A 333 7.04 5.92 -4.19
C GLU A 333 8.05 4.90 -3.69
N ILE A 334 7.77 4.32 -2.52
CA ILE A 334 8.62 3.32 -1.88
C ILE A 334 7.71 2.15 -1.50
N PHE A 335 8.04 0.97 -2.03
CA PHE A 335 7.30 -0.26 -1.77
C PHE A 335 8.20 -1.29 -1.10
N GLU A 336 7.70 -1.94 -0.05
CA GLU A 336 8.27 -3.19 0.43
C GLU A 336 7.84 -4.33 -0.52
N VAL A 337 8.81 -5.11 -0.97
CA VAL A 337 8.61 -6.27 -1.85
C VAL A 337 8.49 -7.52 -0.97
N ILE A 338 7.28 -8.05 -0.86
CA ILE A 338 6.94 -9.21 -0.05
C ILE A 338 6.69 -10.40 -0.96
N ALA A 339 7.38 -11.52 -0.71
CA ALA A 339 7.08 -12.77 -1.41
C ALA A 339 5.75 -13.32 -0.88
N ALA A 340 4.80 -13.59 -1.77
CA ALA A 340 3.53 -14.17 -1.40
C ALA A 340 3.75 -15.58 -0.85
N GLU A 341 3.12 -15.89 0.29
CA GLU A 341 3.12 -17.23 0.86
C GLU A 341 2.34 -18.19 -0.04
N SER A 342 2.81 -19.43 -0.09
CA SER A 342 2.08 -20.48 -0.81
C SER A 342 0.85 -20.84 0.01
N LYS A 343 -0.36 -20.66 -0.52
CA LYS A 343 -1.61 -21.07 0.16
C LYS A 343 -1.65 -22.59 0.43
N THR A 344 -2.47 -23.01 1.39
CA THR A 344 -2.83 -24.42 1.63
C THR A 344 -3.54 -25.01 0.40
N LEU A 345 -3.42 -26.33 0.20
CA LEU A 345 -4.13 -27.01 -0.88
C LEU A 345 -5.65 -26.77 -0.77
N PRO A 346 -6.34 -26.36 -1.86
CA PRO A 346 -7.78 -26.06 -1.81
C PRO A 346 -8.66 -27.22 -1.32
N ASP A 347 -8.30 -28.46 -1.67
CA ASP A 347 -9.05 -29.65 -1.26
C ASP A 347 -8.94 -29.89 0.26
N GLU A 348 -7.76 -29.64 0.83
CA GLU A 348 -7.50 -29.71 2.27
C GLU A 348 -8.29 -28.64 3.03
N VAL A 349 -8.29 -27.39 2.53
CA VAL A 349 -9.11 -26.29 3.07
C VAL A 349 -10.60 -26.66 3.04
N SER A 350 -11.07 -27.22 1.92
CA SER A 350 -12.47 -27.61 1.75
C SER A 350 -12.89 -28.75 2.71
N ALA A 351 -12.03 -29.74 2.90
CA ALA A 351 -12.26 -30.83 3.85
C ALA A 351 -12.37 -30.32 5.29
N LEU A 352 -11.45 -29.46 5.71
CA LEU A 352 -11.44 -28.82 7.03
C LEU A 352 -12.68 -27.95 7.27
N GLN A 353 -13.09 -27.15 6.29
CA GLN A 353 -14.31 -26.33 6.39
C GLN A 353 -15.59 -27.19 6.49
N THR A 354 -15.62 -28.31 5.78
CA THR A 354 -16.71 -29.30 5.88
C THR A 354 -16.75 -29.92 7.28
N LEU A 355 -15.59 -30.29 7.82
CA LEU A 355 -15.47 -30.82 9.18
C LEU A 355 -15.91 -29.80 10.23
N LYS A 356 -15.45 -28.55 10.12
CA LYS A 356 -15.85 -27.42 11.00
C LYS A 356 -17.37 -27.30 11.07
N SER A 357 -18.02 -27.37 9.91
CA SER A 357 -19.47 -27.25 9.77
C SER A 357 -20.21 -28.48 10.31
N ALA A 358 -19.72 -29.69 10.04
CA ALA A 358 -20.33 -30.95 10.52
C ALA A 358 -20.26 -31.09 12.05
N LEU A 359 -19.16 -30.64 12.66
CA LEU A 359 -18.96 -30.68 14.12
C LEU A 359 -19.58 -29.48 14.85
N GLY A 360 -20.04 -28.46 14.14
CA GLY A 360 -20.56 -27.24 14.74
C GLY A 360 -19.52 -26.53 15.62
N LEU A 361 -18.26 -26.49 15.18
CA LEU A 361 -17.18 -25.92 15.97
C LEU A 361 -17.47 -24.45 16.32
N PRO A 362 -17.34 -24.05 17.60
CA PRO A 362 -17.53 -22.67 18.02
C PRO A 362 -16.60 -21.70 17.25
N LEU A 363 -17.09 -20.48 16.98
CA LEU A 363 -16.32 -19.47 16.26
C LEU A 363 -14.96 -19.17 16.91
N ARG A 364 -14.89 -19.19 18.25
CA ARG A 364 -13.67 -18.96 19.05
C ARG A 364 -12.46 -19.82 18.68
N PHE A 365 -12.64 -20.92 17.96
CA PHE A 365 -11.51 -21.71 17.43
C PHE A 365 -10.72 -20.96 16.35
N GLY A 366 -11.27 -19.90 15.76
CA GLY A 366 -10.56 -19.07 14.78
C GLY A 366 -10.25 -19.81 13.48
N TRP A 367 -11.03 -20.83 13.12
CA TRP A 367 -10.84 -21.55 11.86
C TRP A 367 -11.42 -20.75 10.67
N ASN A 368 -10.89 -19.54 10.44
CA ASN A 368 -11.30 -18.63 9.38
C ASN A 368 -10.08 -18.30 8.51
N GLY A 369 -10.25 -18.26 7.19
CA GLY A 369 -9.14 -18.00 6.25
C GLY A 369 -8.44 -19.27 5.79
N ASP A 370 -7.14 -19.17 5.54
CA ASP A 370 -6.28 -20.29 5.18
C ASP A 370 -5.77 -20.99 6.47
N PRO A 371 -5.79 -22.34 6.56
CA PRO A 371 -5.39 -23.06 7.77
C PRO A 371 -3.91 -22.95 8.14
N CYS A 372 -3.02 -22.79 7.16
CA CYS A 372 -1.57 -22.87 7.38
C CYS A 372 -0.85 -21.54 7.15
N VAL A 373 -1.49 -20.56 6.49
CA VAL A 373 -0.87 -19.27 6.19
C VAL A 373 -1.74 -18.08 6.63
N PRO A 374 -1.13 -16.98 7.13
CA PRO A 374 0.32 -16.79 7.27
C PRO A 374 0.91 -17.69 8.36
N GLN A 375 2.16 -18.14 8.20
CA GLN A 375 2.79 -19.10 9.12
C GLN A 375 2.88 -18.62 10.57
N GLN A 376 2.76 -17.31 10.80
CA GLN A 376 2.71 -16.69 12.12
C GLN A 376 1.36 -16.93 12.82
N HIS A 377 0.30 -17.20 12.05
CA HIS A 377 -1.08 -17.35 12.51
C HIS A 377 -1.77 -18.57 11.91
N PRO A 378 -1.22 -19.80 12.07
CA PRO A 378 -1.90 -21.02 11.64
C PRO A 378 -3.13 -21.29 12.51
N TRP A 379 -4.10 -22.03 11.97
CA TRP A 379 -5.27 -22.43 12.74
C TRP A 379 -4.89 -23.24 13.97
N SER A 380 -5.50 -22.92 15.11
CA SER A 380 -5.28 -23.67 16.34
C SER A 380 -5.71 -25.13 16.18
N GLY A 381 -4.77 -26.05 16.39
CA GLY A 381 -4.97 -27.49 16.26
C GLY A 381 -4.64 -28.07 14.89
N ALA A 382 -4.49 -27.26 13.84
CA ALA A 382 -4.01 -27.76 12.55
C ALA A 382 -2.48 -27.91 12.57
N ASP A 383 -1.98 -29.10 12.24
CA ASP A 383 -0.56 -29.33 11.99
C ASP A 383 -0.30 -29.22 10.48
N CYS A 384 0.62 -28.35 10.10
CA CYS A 384 0.84 -27.95 8.72
C CYS A 384 2.23 -28.37 8.24
N GLN A 385 2.29 -29.08 7.12
CA GLN A 385 3.53 -29.49 6.48
C GLN A 385 3.66 -28.85 5.10
N PHE A 386 4.83 -28.32 4.76
CA PHE A 386 5.09 -27.80 3.43
C PHE A 386 5.54 -28.92 2.48
N ASP A 387 4.78 -29.15 1.43
CA ASP A 387 5.15 -30.08 0.36
C ASP A 387 5.95 -29.35 -0.72
N ASN A 388 7.26 -29.61 -0.74
CA ASN A 388 8.19 -29.05 -1.72
C ASN A 388 7.91 -29.47 -3.17
N THR A 389 7.15 -30.57 -3.40
CA THR A 389 6.85 -31.03 -4.76
C THR A 389 5.70 -30.26 -5.40
N SER A 390 4.66 -29.96 -4.62
CA SER A 390 3.52 -29.14 -5.07
C SER A 390 3.70 -27.63 -4.77
N SER A 391 4.69 -27.26 -3.94
CA SER A 391 4.89 -25.90 -3.41
C SER A 391 3.64 -25.39 -2.71
N LYS A 392 3.04 -26.23 -1.85
CA LYS A 392 1.80 -25.96 -1.13
C LYS A 392 1.88 -26.48 0.30
N TRP A 393 1.10 -25.90 1.20
CA TRP A 393 0.88 -26.48 2.52
C TRP A 393 -0.19 -27.56 2.46
N VAL A 394 0.04 -28.60 3.25
CA VAL A 394 -0.89 -29.70 3.51
C VAL A 394 -1.11 -29.82 5.01
N ILE A 395 -2.25 -30.40 5.39
CA ILE A 395 -2.60 -30.63 6.79
C ILE A 395 -2.13 -32.05 7.13
N ASP A 396 -1.15 -32.17 8.02
CA ASP A 396 -0.60 -33.45 8.47
C ASP A 396 -1.36 -34.00 9.70
N GLY A 397 -2.02 -33.13 10.47
CA GLY A 397 -2.76 -33.50 11.68
C GLY A 397 -3.78 -32.46 12.16
N LEU A 398 -4.68 -32.90 13.07
CA LEU A 398 -5.72 -32.10 13.74
C LEU A 398 -5.76 -32.32 15.26
#